data_AF-A0A4P5QUQ3-F1
#
_entry.id   AF-A0A4P5QUQ3-F1
#
_cell.length_a   1.000
_cell.length_b   1.000
_cell.length_c   1.000
_cell.angle_alpha   90.00
_cell.angle_beta   90.00
_cell.angle_gamma   90.00
#
_symmetry.space_group_name_H-M   'P 1'
#
loop_
_entity.id
_entity.type
_entity.pdbx_description
1 polymer ?
#
loop_
_entity_poly.entity_id
_entity_poly.type
_entity_poly.pdbx_seq_one_letter_code
_entity_poly.pdbx_strand_id
1 'polypeptide(L)'
;MIAVRRVVEDGERPSEVMRSLGLCRTTIYRWLRAYKKKGPAALLLRKASGPRPKLNAKQRQNKVIRSFRDKETGNKLKNGNG
;
A
#
# COMPACT_ATOMS: atom_id res chain seq x y z
N MET A 1 3.84 14.92 -6.54
CA MET A 1 2.48 14.60 -7.03
C MET A 1 2.09 15.66 -8.06
N ILE A 2 1.91 15.30 -9.34
CA ILE A 2 1.88 16.28 -10.45
C ILE A 2 0.63 17.18 -10.47
N ALA A 3 -0.54 16.65 -10.08
CA ALA A 3 -1.81 17.40 -10.11
C ALA A 3 -1.82 18.61 -9.18
N VAL A 4 -1.37 18.43 -7.92
CA VAL A 4 -1.32 19.55 -6.95
C VAL A 4 -0.26 20.57 -7.36
N ARG A 5 0.86 20.11 -7.95
CA ARG A 5 1.94 20.97 -8.43
C ARG A 5 1.44 21.91 -9.53
N ARG A 6 0.72 21.40 -10.51
CA ARG A 6 0.09 22.22 -11.57
C ARG A 6 -0.85 23.30 -11.03
N VAL A 7 -1.64 22.97 -10.01
CA VAL A 7 -2.57 23.94 -9.42
C VAL A 7 -1.83 24.99 -8.56
N VAL A 8 -0.78 24.59 -7.83
CA VAL A 8 -0.12 25.46 -6.83
C VAL A 8 1.05 26.24 -7.40
N GLU A 9 1.87 25.61 -8.25
CA GLU A 9 3.06 26.23 -8.86
C GLU A 9 2.71 26.86 -10.22
N ASP A 10 2.03 26.11 -11.10
CA ASP A 10 1.70 26.61 -12.44
C ASP A 10 0.40 27.44 -12.47
N GLY A 11 -0.34 27.49 -11.35
CA GLY A 11 -1.58 28.27 -11.23
C GLY A 11 -2.74 27.75 -12.10
N GLU A 12 -2.63 26.54 -12.65
CA GLU A 12 -3.66 25.95 -13.50
C GLU A 12 -4.99 25.78 -12.73
N ARG A 13 -6.11 25.98 -13.43
CA ARG A 13 -7.43 25.83 -12.82
C ARG A 13 -7.65 24.34 -12.46
N PRO A 14 -8.12 24.02 -11.24
CA PRO A 14 -8.36 22.63 -10.84
C PRO A 14 -9.27 21.87 -11.81
N SER A 15 -10.23 22.56 -12.45
CA SER A 15 -11.11 22.00 -13.47
C SER A 15 -10.38 21.48 -14.71
N GLU A 16 -9.34 22.18 -15.15
CA GLU A 16 -8.56 21.81 -16.32
C GLU A 16 -7.61 20.67 -15.99
N VAL A 17 -6.94 20.75 -14.84
CA VAL A 17 -6.10 19.66 -14.32
C VAL A 17 -6.91 18.37 -14.15
N MET A 18 -8.14 18.46 -13.65
CA MET A 18 -9.04 17.32 -13.54
C MET A 18 -9.38 16.70 -14.88
N ARG A 19 -9.70 17.53 -15.89
CA ARG A 19 -10.03 17.06 -17.23
C ARG A 19 -8.80 16.44 -17.92
N SER A 20 -7.63 17.05 -17.76
CA SER A 20 -6.36 16.57 -18.35
C SER A 20 -5.89 15.25 -17.74
N LEU A 21 -6.08 15.06 -16.43
CA LEU A 21 -5.59 13.88 -15.70
C LEU A 21 -6.67 12.83 -15.39
N GLY A 22 -7.91 13.04 -15.83
CA GLY A 22 -9.03 12.15 -15.53
C GLY A 22 -9.39 12.07 -14.04
N LEU A 23 -9.11 13.13 -13.26
CA LEU A 23 -9.34 13.15 -11.82
C LEU A 23 -10.75 13.61 -11.48
N CYS A 24 -11.34 12.99 -10.46
CA CYS A 24 -12.60 13.46 -9.90
C CYS A 24 -12.40 14.65 -8.94
N ARG A 25 -13.44 15.49 -8.86
CA ARG A 25 -13.50 16.69 -8.01
C ARG A 25 -13.11 16.43 -6.56
N THR A 26 -13.61 15.36 -5.99
CA THR A 26 -13.39 15.03 -4.58
C THR A 26 -11.91 14.73 -4.28
N THR A 27 -11.18 14.17 -5.24
CA THR A 27 -9.75 13.84 -5.09
C THR A 27 -8.88 15.08 -5.07
N ILE A 28 -9.01 15.95 -6.08
CA ILE A 28 -8.13 17.12 -6.20
C ILE A 28 -8.29 18.07 -5.02
N TYR A 29 -9.53 18.36 -4.58
CA TYR A 29 -9.75 19.21 -3.42
C TYR A 29 -9.32 18.57 -2.11
N ARG A 30 -9.39 17.23 -1.98
CA ARG A 30 -8.86 16.55 -0.80
C ARG A 30 -7.33 16.69 -0.74
N TRP A 31 -6.64 16.57 -1.85
CA TRP A 31 -5.20 16.77 -1.94
C TRP A 31 -4.78 18.21 -1.69
N LEU A 32 -5.46 19.19 -2.29
CA LEU A 32 -5.19 20.61 -2.04
C LEU A 32 -5.34 20.98 -0.56
N ARG A 33 -6.40 20.48 0.11
CA ARG A 33 -6.58 20.68 1.56
C ARG A 33 -5.48 20.01 2.38
N ALA A 34 -5.09 18.78 2.02
CA ALA A 34 -4.01 18.07 2.70
C ALA A 34 -2.68 18.81 2.54
N TYR A 35 -2.39 19.31 1.33
CA TYR A 35 -1.21 20.12 1.02
C TYR A 35 -1.19 21.43 1.82
N LYS A 36 -2.31 22.15 1.88
CA LYS A 36 -2.41 23.38 2.69
C LYS A 36 -2.17 23.13 4.19
N LYS A 37 -2.58 21.96 4.70
CA LYS A 37 -2.48 21.62 6.13
C LYS A 37 -1.11 21.08 6.55
N LYS A 38 -0.47 20.27 5.71
CA LYS A 38 0.75 19.51 6.06
C LYS A 38 1.88 19.63 5.03
N GLY A 39 1.74 20.54 4.06
CA GLY A 39 2.71 20.76 3.00
C GLY A 39 2.85 19.56 2.03
N PRO A 40 3.95 19.51 1.26
CA PRO A 40 4.19 18.45 0.28
C PRO A 40 4.24 17.04 0.89
N ALA A 41 4.66 16.91 2.14
CA ALA A 41 4.71 15.62 2.85
C ALA A 41 3.32 14.96 3.01
N ALA A 42 2.24 15.74 2.96
CA ALA A 42 0.87 15.24 3.03
C ALA A 42 0.46 14.37 1.85
N LEU A 43 1.12 14.57 0.71
CA LEU A 43 0.82 13.92 -0.58
C LEU A 43 1.71 12.70 -0.83
N LEU A 44 2.70 12.46 0.03
CA LEU A 44 3.52 11.26 -0.05
C LEU A 44 2.65 10.05 0.31
N LEU A 45 2.84 8.96 -0.45
CA LEU A 45 2.16 7.71 -0.19
C LEU A 45 2.63 7.16 1.16
N ARG A 46 1.84 7.35 2.21
CA ARG A 46 2.12 6.72 3.49
C ARG A 46 1.57 5.30 3.44
N LYS A 47 2.44 4.30 3.55
CA LYS A 47 2.00 2.90 3.74
C LYS A 47 1.09 2.88 4.97
N ALA A 48 -0.19 2.58 4.75
CA ALA A 48 -1.11 2.39 5.86
C ALA A 48 -0.51 1.29 6.74
N SER A 49 -0.27 1.59 8.02
CA SER A 49 0.03 0.55 8.99
C SER A 49 -1.17 -0.38 8.98
N GLY A 50 -1.02 -1.54 8.33
CA GLY A 50 -2.08 -2.53 8.26
C GLY A 50 -2.58 -2.91 9.67
N PRO A 51 -3.69 -3.65 9.76
CA PRO A 51 -4.18 -4.15 11.04
C PRO A 51 -3.05 -4.76 11.85
N ARG A 52 -2.98 -4.47 13.15
CA ARG A 52 -1.98 -5.09 14.02
C ARG A 52 -2.09 -6.61 13.84
N PRO A 53 -1.00 -7.31 13.47
CA PRO A 53 -1.05 -8.75 13.26
C PRO A 53 -1.58 -9.44 14.52
N LYS A 54 -2.63 -10.24 14.40
CA LYS A 54 -3.19 -11.02 15.52
C LYS A 54 -2.20 -12.05 16.09
N LEU A 55 -1.14 -12.35 15.35
CA LEU A 55 -0.10 -13.30 15.72
C LEU A 55 1.17 -12.57 16.16
N ASN A 56 1.60 -12.86 17.38
CA ASN A 56 2.90 -12.44 17.89
C ASN A 56 4.04 -13.10 17.08
N ALA A 57 5.24 -12.50 17.05
CA ALA A 57 6.37 -12.97 16.25
C ALA A 57 6.70 -14.46 16.51
N LYS A 58 6.62 -14.88 17.76
CA LYS A 58 6.83 -16.27 18.21
C LYS A 58 5.80 -17.26 17.63
N GLN A 59 4.55 -16.83 17.47
CA GLN A 59 3.49 -17.67 16.88
C GLN A 59 3.65 -17.82 15.37
N ARG A 60 4.19 -16.80 14.68
CA ARG A 60 4.52 -16.92 13.24
C ARG A 60 5.62 -17.95 13.01
N GLN A 61 6.69 -17.91 13.81
CA GLN A 61 7.81 -18.84 13.67
C GLN A 61 7.37 -20.30 13.89
N ASN A 62 6.57 -20.57 14.92
CA ASN A 62 6.10 -21.92 15.22
C ASN A 62 5.18 -22.49 14.13
N LYS A 63 4.37 -21.65 13.47
CA LYS A 63 3.48 -22.10 12.38
C LYS A 63 4.26 -22.41 11.10
N VAL A 64 5.29 -21.61 10.80
CA VAL A 64 6.20 -21.85 9.67
C VAL A 64 6.94 -23.18 9.86
N ILE A 65 7.59 -23.39 11.01
CA ILE A 65 8.32 -24.63 11.30
C ILE A 65 7.42 -25.87 11.18
N ARG A 66 6.18 -25.83 11.69
CA ARG A 66 5.24 -26.95 11.58
C ARG A 66 4.86 -27.24 10.12
N SER A 67 4.56 -26.20 9.33
CA SER A 67 4.20 -26.35 7.92
C SER A 67 5.34 -26.88 7.02
N PHE A 68 6.59 -26.67 7.41
CA PHE A 68 7.75 -27.28 6.75
C PHE A 68 7.89 -28.76 7.13
N ARG A 69 7.71 -29.12 8.41
CA ARG A 69 7.83 -30.50 8.90
C ARG A 69 6.76 -31.44 8.32
N ASP A 70 5.55 -30.94 8.09
CA ASP A 70 4.47 -31.74 7.51
C ASP A 70 4.74 -32.09 6.03
N LYS A 71 5.50 -31.27 5.29
CA LYS A 71 5.86 -31.53 3.88
C LYS A 71 6.94 -32.58 3.69
N GLU A 72 7.91 -32.68 4.60
CA GLU A 72 8.98 -33.68 4.52
C GLU A 72 8.46 -35.11 4.77
N THR A 73 7.50 -35.25 5.69
CA THR A 73 6.88 -36.55 6.01
C THR A 73 6.07 -37.12 4.83
N GLY A 74 5.43 -36.25 4.04
CA GLY A 74 4.67 -36.65 2.84
C GLY A 74 5.54 -37.03 1.62
N ASN A 75 6.76 -36.50 1.52
CA ASN A 75 7.67 -36.79 0.40
C ASN A 75 8.42 -38.12 0.57
N LYS A 76 8.60 -38.61 1.81
CA LYS A 76 9.35 -39.85 2.08
C LYS A 76 8.57 -41.14 1.76
N LEU A 77 7.23 -41.09 1.76
CA LEU A 77 6.38 -42.24 1.42
C LEU A 77 6.18 -42.44 -0.10
N LYS A 78 6.60 -41.49 -0.93
CA LYS A 78 6.44 -41.52 -2.40
C LYS A 78 7.66 -42.08 -3.15
N ASN A 79 8.85 -42.09 -2.52
CA ASN A 79 10.13 -42.40 -3.19
C ASN A 79 10.75 -43.73 -2.74
N GLY A 80 9.94 -44.63 -2.18
CA GLY A 80 10.40 -45.87 -1.53
C GLY A 80 9.91 -47.17 -2.17
N ASN A 81 9.56 -47.18 -3.46
CA ASN A 81 9.37 -48.40 -4.24
C ASN A 81 10.10 -48.23 -5.58
N GLY A 82 11.33 -48.75 -5.64
CA GLY A 82 12.12 -48.96 -6.85
C GLY A 82 12.72 -50.34 -6.77
#